data_AF-A0A7J4PVA9-F1
#
_entry.id   AF-A0A7J4PVA9-F1
#
_cell.length_a   1.000
_cell.length_b   1.000
_cell.length_c   1.000
_cell.angle_alpha   90.00
_cell.angle_beta   90.00
_cell.angle_gamma   90.00
#
_symmetry.space_group_name_H-M   'P 1'
#
loop_
_entity.id
_entity.type
_entity.pdbx_description
1 polymer ?
#
loop_
_entity_poly.entity_id
_entity_poly.type
_entity_poly.pdbx_seq_one_letter_code
_entity_poly.pdbx_strand_id
1 'polypeptide(L)'
;MKISELKVGASNVTVQAKVTQKDAPREVVTKYGKRLSVANITLQDDTGSIAMSLWGNDINTVDVGDTVEVSNGYVSEFRGTPQLASGKFGKITVVEKGEGGGSSEGAEEFESDAEESED
;
A
#
# COMPACT_ATOMS: atom_id res chain seq x y z
N MET A 1 -6.05 -17.07 0.92
CA MET A 1 -7.30 -16.97 1.70
C MET A 1 -8.28 -16.07 0.95
N LYS A 2 -9.58 -16.20 1.19
CA LYS A 2 -10.59 -15.30 0.64
C LYS A 2 -10.91 -14.15 1.61
N ILE A 3 -11.37 -13.01 1.09
CA ILE A 3 -11.70 -11.84 1.92
C ILE A 3 -12.83 -12.14 2.91
N SER A 4 -13.85 -12.91 2.49
CA SER A 4 -14.98 -13.26 3.36
C SER A 4 -14.60 -14.09 4.60
N GLU A 5 -13.42 -14.71 4.59
CA GLU A 5 -12.92 -15.54 5.68
C GLU A 5 -12.07 -14.74 6.69
N LEU A 6 -11.76 -13.49 6.39
CA LEU A 6 -10.94 -12.62 7.23
C LEU A 6 -11.71 -12.21 8.49
N LYS A 7 -11.12 -12.51 9.64
CA LYS A 7 -11.65 -12.14 10.96
C LYS A 7 -10.66 -11.24 11.68
N VAL A 8 -11.19 -10.30 12.49
CA VAL A 8 -10.37 -9.46 13.36
C VAL A 8 -9.44 -10.34 14.21
N GLY A 9 -8.15 -9.98 14.23
CA GLY A 9 -7.12 -10.75 14.93
C GLY A 9 -6.45 -11.84 14.10
N ALA A 10 -6.92 -12.12 12.88
CA ALA A 10 -6.21 -13.02 11.97
C ALA A 10 -4.85 -12.42 11.57
N SER A 11 -3.81 -13.24 11.59
CA SER A 11 -2.43 -12.91 11.23
C SER A 11 -1.87 -13.93 10.25
N ASN A 12 -0.74 -13.62 9.61
CA ASN A 12 -0.15 -14.43 8.53
C ASN A 12 -1.14 -14.69 7.39
N VAL A 13 -1.93 -13.67 7.07
CA VAL A 13 -2.94 -13.73 6.02
C VAL A 13 -2.27 -13.43 4.67
N THR A 14 -2.50 -14.31 3.71
CA THR A 14 -2.15 -14.06 2.30
C THR A 14 -3.43 -13.99 1.46
N VAL A 15 -3.64 -12.83 0.83
CA VAL A 15 -4.82 -12.54 -0.01
C VAL A 15 -4.40 -11.85 -1.30
N GLN A 16 -5.08 -12.20 -2.38
CA GLN A 16 -4.94 -11.56 -3.69
C GLN A 16 -6.27 -10.89 -4.01
N ALA A 17 -6.24 -9.59 -4.31
CA ALA A 17 -7.45 -8.82 -4.54
C ALA A 17 -7.19 -7.63 -5.45
N LYS A 18 -8.24 -7.15 -6.12
CA LYS A 18 -8.19 -5.98 -6.99
C LYS A 18 -8.48 -4.72 -6.21
N VAL A 19 -7.73 -3.66 -6.48
CA VAL A 19 -7.94 -2.33 -5.91
C VAL A 19 -9.09 -1.66 -6.66
N THR A 20 -10.20 -1.42 -5.96
CA THR A 20 -11.38 -0.77 -6.55
C THR A 20 -11.47 0.71 -6.20
N GLN A 21 -10.85 1.12 -5.09
CA GLN A 21 -10.80 2.51 -4.65
C GLN A 21 -9.49 2.80 -3.94
N LYS A 22 -8.98 4.04 -4.11
CA LYS A 22 -7.83 4.59 -3.40
C LYS A 22 -8.17 6.00 -2.94
N ASP A 23 -8.13 6.22 -1.64
CA ASP A 23 -8.35 7.53 -1.04
C ASP A 23 -7.06 8.37 -1.12
N ALA A 24 -7.22 9.69 -1.01
CA ALA A 24 -6.08 10.61 -1.01
C ALA A 24 -5.14 10.32 0.17
N PRO A 25 -3.80 10.35 -0.03
CA PRO A 25 -2.86 10.18 1.05
C PRO A 25 -2.99 11.32 2.07
N ARG A 26 -2.95 10.96 3.35
CA ARG A 26 -2.93 11.90 4.47
C ARG A 26 -1.65 11.74 5.28
N GLU A 27 -1.10 12.83 5.78
CA GLU A 27 0.02 12.78 6.72
C GLU A 27 -0.47 12.42 8.13
N VAL A 28 0.25 11.52 8.77
CA VAL A 28 0.09 11.17 10.18
C VAL A 28 1.41 11.36 10.92
N VAL A 29 1.33 12.00 12.08
CA VAL A 29 2.47 12.08 13.00
C VAL A 29 2.42 10.85 13.89
N THR A 30 3.43 9.98 13.76
CA THR A 30 3.57 8.82 14.61
C THR A 30 3.90 9.23 16.05
N LYS A 31 3.69 8.32 17.01
CA LYS A 31 4.06 8.53 18.43
C LYS A 31 5.54 8.84 18.67
N TYR A 32 6.39 8.61 17.66
CA TYR A 32 7.83 8.87 17.68
C TYR A 32 8.21 10.19 16.95
N GLY A 33 7.22 11.03 16.60
CA GLY A 33 7.45 12.32 15.94
C GLY A 33 7.74 12.24 14.43
N LYS A 34 7.81 11.05 13.84
CA LYS A 34 7.97 10.89 12.39
C LYS A 34 6.65 11.18 11.67
N ARG A 35 6.72 11.99 10.62
CA ARG A 35 5.63 12.19 9.65
C ARG A 35 5.65 11.03 8.66
N LEU A 36 4.53 10.33 8.54
CA LEU A 36 4.34 9.27 7.56
C LEU A 36 3.07 9.55 6.77
N SER A 37 3.11 9.25 5.49
CA SER A 37 1.90 9.25 4.66
C SER A 37 1.17 7.93 4.83
N VAL A 38 -0.15 8.00 4.93
CA VAL A 38 -1.05 6.84 4.92
C VAL A 38 -2.16 7.08 3.93
N ALA A 39 -2.50 6.09 3.11
CA ALA A 39 -3.66 6.12 2.23
C ALA A 39 -4.51 4.88 2.48
N ASN A 40 -5.83 5.04 2.41
CA ASN A 40 -6.75 3.91 2.48
C ASN A 40 -7.08 3.43 1.08
N ILE A 41 -7.09 2.12 0.88
CA ILE A 41 -7.56 1.49 -0.35
C ILE A 41 -8.67 0.50 -0.03
N THR A 42 -9.53 0.24 -1.01
CA THR A 42 -10.51 -0.85 -0.94
C THR A 42 -10.05 -1.96 -1.88
N LEU A 43 -9.84 -3.14 -1.28
CA LEU A 43 -9.53 -4.37 -1.98
C LEU A 43 -10.80 -5.19 -2.16
N GLN A 44 -11.00 -5.76 -3.33
CA GLN A 44 -12.15 -6.59 -3.65
C GLN A 44 -11.70 -7.89 -4.34
N ASP A 45 -12.27 -9.01 -3.89
CA ASP A 45 -12.17 -10.32 -4.53
C ASP A 45 -13.58 -10.86 -4.85
N ASP A 46 -13.67 -12.11 -5.30
CA ASP A 46 -14.92 -12.77 -5.66
C ASP A 46 -15.90 -12.97 -4.49
N THR A 47 -15.40 -12.89 -3.25
CA THR A 47 -16.12 -13.20 -2.00
C THR A 47 -16.50 -11.97 -1.20
N GLY A 48 -15.82 -10.83 -1.39
CA GLY A 48 -16.13 -9.61 -0.68
C GLY A 48 -15.13 -8.49 -0.91
N SER A 49 -15.24 -7.45 -0.06
CA SER A 49 -14.31 -6.31 -0.06
C SER A 49 -13.82 -6.01 1.34
N ILE A 50 -12.59 -5.49 1.45
CA ILE A 50 -11.97 -5.08 2.70
C ILE A 50 -11.12 -3.83 2.50
N ALA A 51 -11.14 -2.93 3.47
CA ALA A 51 -10.26 -1.76 3.47
C ALA A 51 -8.84 -2.16 3.88
N MET A 52 -7.84 -1.51 3.30
CA MET A 52 -6.42 -1.68 3.66
C MET A 52 -5.72 -0.32 3.78
N SER A 53 -4.80 -0.19 4.73
CA SER A 53 -3.93 0.99 4.84
C SER A 53 -2.59 0.76 4.14
N LEU A 54 -2.26 1.61 3.18
CA LEU A 54 -0.95 1.72 2.55
C LEU A 54 -0.11 2.78 3.27
N TRP A 55 1.19 2.52 3.46
CA TRP A 55 2.09 3.38 4.21
C TRP A 55 3.27 3.83 3.36
N GLY A 56 3.64 5.11 3.45
CA GLY A 56 4.84 5.65 2.81
C GLY A 56 4.88 5.37 1.30
N ASN A 57 5.96 4.73 0.83
CA ASN A 57 6.16 4.44 -0.59
C ASN A 57 5.14 3.45 -1.17
N ASP A 58 4.52 2.57 -0.36
CA ASP A 58 3.53 1.61 -0.86
C ASP A 58 2.32 2.31 -1.48
N ILE A 59 2.06 3.56 -1.08
CA ILE A 59 0.98 4.39 -1.63
C ILE A 59 1.21 4.66 -3.12
N ASN A 60 2.47 4.80 -3.54
CA ASN A 60 2.82 5.16 -4.92
C ASN A 60 3.00 3.92 -5.81
N THR A 61 3.07 2.72 -5.24
CA THR A 61 3.27 1.49 -6.02
C THR A 61 1.96 0.85 -6.49
N VAL A 62 0.87 1.14 -5.79
CA VAL A 62 -0.45 0.54 -5.98
C VAL A 62 -1.46 1.57 -6.47
N ASP A 63 -2.14 1.31 -7.59
CA ASP A 63 -3.17 2.18 -8.13
C ASP A 63 -4.54 1.50 -8.28
N VAL A 64 -5.58 2.31 -8.48
CA VAL A 64 -6.93 1.81 -8.72
C VAL A 64 -6.94 1.01 -10.01
N GLY A 65 -7.47 -0.21 -9.94
CA GLY A 65 -7.47 -1.16 -11.04
C GLY A 65 -6.37 -2.23 -10.94
N ASP A 66 -5.33 -2.01 -10.13
CA ASP A 66 -4.26 -2.99 -9.93
C ASP A 66 -4.78 -4.20 -9.14
N THR A 67 -4.30 -5.39 -9.49
CA THR A 67 -4.42 -6.58 -8.65
C THR A 67 -3.17 -6.70 -7.80
N VAL A 68 -3.35 -6.75 -6.49
CA VAL A 68 -2.25 -6.87 -5.52
C VAL A 68 -2.37 -8.16 -4.72
N GLU A 69 -1.22 -8.75 -4.42
CA GLU A 69 -1.07 -9.79 -3.43
C GLU A 69 -0.48 -9.18 -2.15
N VAL A 70 -1.18 -9.39 -1.04
CA VAL A 70 -0.73 -9.02 0.30
C VAL A 70 -0.32 -10.29 1.01
N SER A 71 0.96 -10.42 1.34
CA SER A 71 1.53 -11.55 2.07
C SER A 71 1.82 -11.17 3.52
N ASN A 72 1.68 -12.11 4.45
CA ASN A 72 1.89 -11.90 5.90
C ASN A 72 1.11 -10.71 6.49
N GLY A 73 -0.08 -10.45 5.95
CA GLY A 73 -0.97 -9.41 6.46
C GLY A 73 -1.61 -9.80 7.80
N TYR A 74 -2.18 -8.80 8.45
CA TYR A 74 -3.00 -8.96 9.65
C TYR A 74 -4.29 -8.15 9.54
N VAL A 75 -5.35 -8.69 10.11
CA VAL A 75 -6.66 -8.04 10.15
C VAL A 75 -6.81 -7.36 11.49
N SER A 76 -6.78 -6.03 11.44
CA SER A 76 -7.05 -5.15 12.58
C SER A 76 -8.50 -4.69 12.58
N GLU A 77 -8.93 -4.10 13.67
CA GLU A 77 -10.21 -3.40 13.73
C GLU A 77 -9.97 -1.92 13.96
N PHE A 78 -10.55 -1.09 13.09
CA PHE A 78 -10.54 0.36 13.27
C PHE A 78 -11.97 0.86 13.39
N ARG A 79 -12.31 1.40 14.56
CA ARG A 79 -13.66 1.91 14.88
C ARG A 79 -14.79 0.89 14.60
N GLY A 80 -14.56 -0.38 14.94
CA GLY A 80 -15.54 -1.46 14.72
C GLY A 80 -15.60 -1.98 13.28
N THR A 81 -14.73 -1.53 12.38
CA THR A 81 -14.65 -2.03 11.00
C THR A 81 -13.35 -2.82 10.81
N PRO A 82 -13.40 -4.07 10.29
CA PRO A 82 -12.20 -4.85 10.00
C PRO A 82 -11.41 -4.20 8.87
N GLN A 83 -10.09 -4.09 9.07
CA GLN A 83 -9.16 -3.49 8.12
C GLN A 83 -7.91 -4.35 8.01
N LEU A 84 -7.52 -4.66 6.77
CA LEU A 84 -6.28 -5.36 6.47
C LEU A 84 -5.08 -4.40 6.58
N ALA A 85 -3.96 -4.90 7.06
CA ALA A 85 -2.70 -4.19 7.05
C ALA A 85 -1.55 -5.16 6.78
N SER A 86 -0.51 -4.70 6.08
CA SER A 86 0.70 -5.50 5.82
C SER A 86 1.49 -5.75 7.12
N GLY A 87 1.54 -4.79 8.03
CA GLY A 87 2.32 -4.94 9.27
C GLY A 87 3.82 -4.98 9.03
N LYS A 88 4.61 -5.32 10.06
CA LYS A 88 6.08 -5.21 10.00
C LYS A 88 6.75 -6.23 9.05
N PHE A 89 6.12 -7.38 8.85
CA PHE A 89 6.65 -8.48 8.02
C PHE A 89 5.81 -8.72 6.76
N GLY A 90 4.77 -7.90 6.54
CA GLY A 90 3.94 -8.02 5.36
C GLY A 90 4.57 -7.38 4.15
N LYS A 91 4.23 -7.93 2.99
CA LYS A 91 4.66 -7.44 1.70
C LYS A 91 3.45 -7.23 0.81
N ILE A 92 3.47 -6.16 0.03
CA ILE A 92 2.48 -5.87 -1.00
C ILE A 92 3.18 -6.03 -2.34
N THR A 93 2.62 -6.83 -3.23
CA THR A 93 3.17 -7.06 -4.58
C THR A 93 2.06 -6.87 -5.59
N VAL A 94 2.28 -5.99 -6.57
CA VAL A 94 1.36 -5.85 -7.71
C VAL A 94 1.57 -7.05 -8.62
N VAL A 95 0.54 -7.88 -8.74
CA VAL A 95 0.57 -9.08 -9.60
C VAL A 95 0.03 -8.80 -10.99
N GLU A 96 -0.87 -7.81 -11.11
CA GLU A 96 -1.40 -7.34 -12.37
C GLU A 96 -1.59 -5.83 -12.30
N LYS A 97 -1.05 -5.09 -13.28
CA LYS A 97 -1.28 -3.64 -13.39
C LYS A 97 -2.62 -3.42 -14.10
N GLY A 98 -3.48 -2.58 -13.53
CA GLY A 98 -4.72 -2.19 -14.17
C GLY A 98 -4.46 -1.34 -15.42
N GLU A 99 -5.30 -1.47 -16.45
CA GLU A 99 -5.16 -0.75 -17.73
C GLU A 99 -5.40 0.78 -17.66
N GLY A 100 -5.10 1.45 -16.54
CA GLY A 100 -5.46 2.87 -16.34
C GLY A 100 -4.63 3.69 -15.34
N GLY A 101 -3.44 3.24 -14.92
CA GLY A 101 -2.59 3.98 -13.98
C GLY A 101 -1.25 4.36 -14.59
N GLY A 102 -1.10 5.63 -14.97
CA GLY A 102 0.11 6.18 -15.59
C GLY A 102 1.36 6.03 -14.74
N SER A 103 2.44 5.68 -15.43
CA SER A 103 3.82 5.63 -14.98
C SER A 103 4.24 6.83 -14.14
N SER A 104 4.89 6.57 -13.01
CA SER A 104 6.06 7.37 -12.62
C SER A 104 7.08 6.47 -11.91
N GLU A 105 7.70 5.61 -12.71
CA GLU A 105 9.13 5.35 -12.54
C GLU A 105 9.84 6.69 -12.73
N GLY A 106 10.12 7.37 -11.62
CA GLY A 106 10.99 8.54 -11.56
C GLY A 106 12.36 8.09 -11.13
N ALA A 107 13.21 7.88 -12.14
CA ALA A 107 14.57 7.39 -12.04
C ALA A 107 15.46 8.17 -11.06
N GLU A 108 16.32 7.38 -10.44
CA GLU A 108 17.56 7.71 -9.76
C GLU A 108 18.60 8.46 -10.64
N GLU A 109 19.37 9.33 -9.97
CA GLU A 109 20.73 9.86 -10.25
C GLU A 109 21.04 10.80 -11.43
N PHE A 110 21.54 12.00 -11.10
CA PHE A 110 22.80 12.52 -11.67
C PHE A 110 23.47 13.51 -10.70
N GLU A 111 24.49 13.03 -9.98
CA GLU A 111 25.56 13.89 -9.47
C GLU A 111 26.44 14.28 -10.66
N SER A 112 26.55 15.58 -10.95
CA SER A 112 27.67 16.13 -11.72
C SER A 112 27.88 17.59 -11.33
N ASP A 113 28.64 17.81 -10.26
CA ASP A 113 29.31 19.10 -10.06
C ASP A 113 30.75 18.90 -10.52
N ALA A 114 30.99 19.30 -11.77
CA ALA A 114 32.30 19.36 -12.38
C ALA A 114 32.68 20.83 -12.58
N GLU A 115 33.85 21.16 -12.05
CA GLU A 115 34.71 22.32 -12.32
C GLU A 115 34.24 23.71 -11.86
N GLU A 116 34.91 24.22 -10.82
CA GLU A 116 35.38 25.60 -10.85
C GLU A 116 36.92 25.56 -10.87
N SER A 117 37.45 25.95 -12.02
CA SER A 117 38.88 26.13 -12.30
C SER A 117 39.36 27.46 -11.70
N GLU A 118 40.62 27.43 -11.28
CA GLU A 118 41.43 28.56 -10.83
C GLU A 118 41.40 29.75 -11.81
N ASP A 119 41.27 30.96 -11.28
CA ASP A 119 42.04 32.14 -11.72
C ASP A 119 42.33 33.06 -10.52
#